data_AF-A0A7C2CEN7-F1
#
_entry.id   AF-A0A7C2CEN7-F1
#
_cell.length_a   1.000
_cell.length_b   1.000
_cell.length_c   1.000
_cell.angle_alpha   90.00
_cell.angle_beta   90.00
_cell.angle_gamma   90.00
#
_symmetry.space_group_name_H-M   'P 1'
#
loop_
_entity.id
_entity.type
_entity.pdbx_description
1 polymer ?
#
loop_
_entity_poly.entity_id
_entity_poly.type
_entity_poly.pdbx_seq_one_letter_code
_entity_poly.pdbx_strand_id
1 'polypeptide(L)'
;MWPRPAGRCAALFGSREVVAFDLTPAVEIAYENTHDLPQVHIIQADIHHLPLKSKFDYIYSNCFLQHLPDSEMAFLNLVKLLNEGGYLSIWVYRYEGTGPVRWVIDTIRRLIQECLFPWFISPVFCEQLLSFF
;
A
#
# COMPACT_ATOMS: atom_id res chain seq x y z
N MET A 1 -8.65 6.27 7.55
CA MET A 1 -7.95 7.57 7.41
C MET A 1 -6.53 7.41 7.96
N TRP A 2 -5.53 7.16 7.10
CA TRP A 2 -4.14 6.99 7.54
C TRP A 2 -3.52 8.35 7.86
N PRO A 3 -2.97 8.58 9.06
CA PRO A 3 -2.51 9.89 9.48
C PRO A 3 -1.12 10.16 8.88
N ARG A 4 -1.08 11.06 7.89
CA ARG A 4 0.07 11.54 7.10
C ARG A 4 0.36 10.70 5.84
N PRO A 5 0.10 11.23 4.64
CA PRO A 5 0.49 10.59 3.39
C PRO A 5 2.02 10.52 3.34
N ALA A 6 2.57 9.33 3.11
CA ALA A 6 4.01 9.12 3.03
C ALA A 6 4.69 10.09 2.06
N GLY A 7 4.01 10.45 0.96
CA GLY A 7 4.51 11.43 -0.01
C GLY A 7 4.73 12.83 0.58
N ARG A 8 3.82 13.31 1.45
CA ARG A 8 3.99 14.60 2.14
C ARG A 8 5.20 14.58 3.06
N CYS A 9 5.34 13.52 3.85
CA CYS A 9 6.49 13.37 4.74
C CYS A 9 7.80 13.34 3.93
N ALA A 10 7.88 12.53 2.88
CA ALA A 10 9.07 12.44 2.03
C ALA A 10 9.48 13.82 1.48
N ALA A 11 8.53 14.62 1.01
CA ALA A 11 8.78 15.97 0.53
C ALA A 11 9.29 16.90 1.65
N LEU A 12 8.65 16.89 2.82
CA LEU A 12 9.05 17.72 3.98
C LEU A 12 10.41 17.32 4.56
N PHE A 13 10.85 16.08 4.39
CA PHE A 13 12.17 15.59 4.81
C PHE A 13 13.27 15.82 3.74
N GLY A 14 12.99 16.59 2.69
CA GLY A 14 14.00 17.07 1.75
C GLY A 14 14.15 16.25 0.46
N SER A 15 13.17 15.39 0.14
CA SER A 15 13.16 14.74 -1.19
C SER A 15 13.01 15.79 -2.29
N ARG A 16 13.89 15.74 -3.29
CA ARG A 16 13.84 16.65 -4.45
C ARG A 16 12.56 16.48 -5.27
N GLU A 17 12.10 15.23 -5.41
CA GLU A 17 10.96 14.84 -6.22
C GLU A 17 10.37 13.56 -5.62
N VAL A 18 9.05 13.48 -5.55
CA VAL A 18 8.33 12.35 -4.96
C VAL A 18 7.25 11.90 -5.94
N VAL A 19 7.30 10.63 -6.34
CA VAL A 19 6.26 10.01 -7.16
C VAL A 19 5.58 8.93 -6.33
N ALA A 20 4.26 9.05 -6.16
CA ALA A 20 3.44 8.05 -5.50
C ALA A 20 2.38 7.53 -6.47
N PHE A 21 2.07 6.24 -6.38
CA PHE A 21 1.05 5.63 -7.20
C PHE A 21 0.16 4.68 -6.40
N ASP A 22 -1.08 4.54 -6.83
CA ASP A 22 -2.05 3.56 -6.33
C ASP A 22 -3.00 3.17 -7.47
N LEU A 23 -3.54 1.95 -7.44
CA LEU A 23 -4.53 1.51 -8.44
C LEU A 23 -5.93 2.05 -8.13
N THR A 24 -6.20 2.29 -6.85
CA THR A 24 -7.51 2.63 -6.30
C THR A 24 -7.76 4.14 -6.28
N PRO A 25 -9.01 4.59 -6.01
CA PRO A 25 -9.33 6.00 -5.81
C PRO A 25 -8.59 6.70 -4.65
N ALA A 26 -7.76 5.99 -3.87
CA ALA A 26 -6.92 6.58 -2.84
C ALA A 26 -5.97 7.68 -3.37
N VAL A 27 -5.68 7.67 -4.67
CA VAL A 27 -4.94 8.74 -5.35
C VAL A 27 -5.57 10.12 -5.19
N GLU A 28 -6.90 10.23 -5.15
CA GLU A 28 -7.60 11.52 -4.99
C GLU A 28 -7.32 12.10 -3.61
N ILE A 29 -7.44 11.26 -2.57
CA ILE A 29 -7.12 11.66 -1.20
C ILE A 29 -5.63 11.98 -1.06
N ALA A 30 -4.75 11.21 -1.70
CA ALA A 30 -3.32 11.50 -1.68
C ALA A 30 -3.04 12.87 -2.30
N TYR A 31 -3.66 13.17 -3.45
CA TYR A 31 -3.55 14.45 -4.14
C TYR A 31 -4.08 15.60 -3.29
N GLU A 32 -5.28 15.49 -2.71
CA GLU A 32 -5.83 16.49 -1.79
C GLU A 32 -4.90 16.82 -0.62
N ASN A 33 -4.11 15.85 -0.16
CA ASN A 33 -3.17 16.07 0.94
C ASN A 33 -1.80 16.62 0.51
N THR A 34 -1.48 16.65 -0.79
CA THR A 34 -0.14 17.00 -1.29
C THR A 34 -0.15 18.00 -2.44
N HIS A 35 -1.30 18.45 -2.93
CA HIS A 35 -1.38 19.36 -4.09
C HIS A 35 -0.71 20.72 -3.85
N ASP A 36 -0.47 21.10 -2.59
CA ASP A 36 0.29 22.27 -2.17
C ASP A 36 1.81 22.12 -2.38
N LEU A 37 2.29 20.90 -2.66
CA LEU A 37 3.70 20.55 -2.79
C LEU A 37 4.05 20.25 -4.26
N PRO A 38 4.70 21.19 -4.98
CA PRO A 38 4.92 21.06 -6.42
C PRO A 38 5.85 19.89 -6.82
N GLN A 39 6.66 19.39 -5.89
CA GLN A 39 7.54 18.24 -6.12
C GLN A 39 6.89 16.87 -5.87
N VAL A 40 5.60 16.82 -5.51
CA VAL A 40 4.87 15.58 -5.27
C VAL A 40 3.93 15.29 -6.44
N HIS A 41 4.07 14.11 -7.03
CA HIS A 41 3.30 13.66 -8.17
C HIS A 41 2.53 12.39 -7.81
N ILE A 42 1.21 12.43 -7.95
CA ILE A 42 0.33 11.30 -7.68
C ILE A 42 -0.15 10.73 -9.01
N ILE A 43 -0.05 9.41 -9.18
CA ILE A 43 -0.40 8.72 -10.42
C ILE A 43 -1.32 7.55 -10.11
N GLN A 44 -2.45 7.44 -10.79
CA GLN A 44 -3.25 6.21 -10.74
C GLN A 44 -2.66 5.16 -11.70
N ALA A 45 -2.13 4.07 -11.16
CA ALA A 45 -1.46 3.05 -11.96
C ALA A 45 -1.48 1.66 -11.33
N ASP A 46 -1.46 0.65 -12.19
CA ASP A 46 -1.22 -0.75 -11.83
C ASP A 46 0.29 -1.01 -11.70
N ILE A 47 0.71 -1.62 -10.60
CA ILE A 47 2.10 -2.00 -10.34
C ILE A 47 2.67 -2.98 -11.39
N HIS A 48 1.81 -3.78 -12.02
CA HIS A 48 2.22 -4.67 -13.11
C HIS A 48 2.51 -3.91 -14.41
N HIS A 49 2.00 -2.69 -14.55
CA HIS A 49 2.06 -1.87 -15.77
C HIS A 49 2.39 -0.40 -15.46
N LEU A 50 3.40 -0.14 -14.62
CA LEU A 50 3.76 1.21 -14.20
C LEU A 50 4.19 2.09 -15.39
N PRO A 51 3.60 3.28 -15.59
CA PRO A 51 3.96 4.20 -16.67
C PRO A 51 5.19 5.05 -16.34
N LEU A 52 6.20 4.46 -15.69
CA LEU A 52 7.39 5.16 -15.20
C LEU A 52 8.63 4.72 -15.98
N LYS A 53 9.39 5.69 -16.48
CA LYS A 53 10.70 5.48 -17.12
C LYS A 53 11.87 6.01 -16.29
N SER A 54 11.57 6.90 -15.34
CA SER A 54 12.55 7.47 -14.42
C SER A 54 12.98 6.43 -13.40
N LYS A 55 14.25 6.49 -13.00
CA LYS A 55 14.79 5.71 -11.88
C LYS A 55 14.83 6.55 -10.61
N PHE A 56 14.71 5.88 -9.46
CA PHE A 56 14.62 6.47 -8.14
C PHE A 56 15.79 6.01 -7.26
N ASP A 57 16.26 6.91 -6.40
CA ASP A 57 17.29 6.60 -5.41
C ASP A 57 16.72 5.83 -4.20
N TYR A 58 15.41 5.98 -3.97
CA TYR A 58 14.69 5.34 -2.88
C TYR A 58 13.26 4.98 -3.30
N ILE A 59 12.85 3.75 -3.01
CA ILE A 59 11.47 3.28 -3.19
C ILE A 59 10.96 2.73 -1.85
N TYR A 60 9.74 3.12 -1.50
CA TYR A 60 9.07 2.73 -0.27
C TYR A 60 7.70 2.12 -0.57
N SER A 61 7.38 1.00 0.07
CA SER A 61 6.03 0.42 0.01
C SER A 61 5.59 -0.11 1.38
N ASN A 62 4.38 0.28 1.78
CA ASN A 62 3.72 -0.27 2.96
C ASN A 62 2.67 -1.31 2.55
N CYS A 63 2.86 -2.55 3.03
CA CYS A 63 1.80 -3.47 3.42
C CYS A 63 0.86 -4.04 2.34
N PHE A 64 1.11 -3.87 1.04
CA PHE A 64 0.20 -4.42 0.02
C PHE A 64 0.80 -5.52 -0.87
N LEU A 65 2.11 -5.52 -1.09
CA LEU A 65 2.75 -6.42 -2.06
C LEU A 65 2.41 -7.90 -1.85
N GLN A 66 2.35 -8.39 -0.61
CA GLN A 66 2.03 -9.80 -0.33
C GLN A 66 0.58 -10.22 -0.62
N HIS A 67 -0.31 -9.28 -0.92
CA HIS A 67 -1.71 -9.57 -1.28
C HIS A 67 -1.95 -9.55 -2.79
N LEU A 68 -0.95 -9.11 -3.57
CA LEU A 68 -1.01 -9.16 -5.02
C LEU A 68 -1.01 -10.61 -5.53
N PRO A 69 -1.76 -10.92 -6.60
CA PRO A 69 -1.73 -12.26 -7.22
C PRO A 69 -0.33 -12.70 -7.65
N ASP A 70 0.52 -11.75 -8.04
CA ASP A 70 1.91 -11.98 -8.48
C ASP A 70 2.86 -10.99 -7.81
N SER A 71 3.08 -11.20 -6.51
CA SER A 71 3.95 -10.32 -5.69
C SER A 71 5.40 -10.30 -6.18
N GLU A 72 5.88 -11.39 -6.79
CA GLU A 72 7.25 -11.48 -7.33
C GLU A 72 7.43 -10.53 -8.52
N MET A 73 6.53 -10.59 -9.50
CA MET A 73 6.60 -9.66 -10.64
C MET A 73 6.42 -8.20 -10.21
N ALA A 74 5.54 -7.95 -9.23
CA ALA A 74 5.37 -6.62 -8.67
C ALA A 74 6.65 -6.10 -8.01
N PHE A 75 7.32 -6.94 -7.21
CA PHE A 75 8.63 -6.62 -6.62
C PHE A 75 9.68 -6.34 -7.69
N LEU A 76 9.80 -7.20 -8.70
CA LEU A 76 10.75 -7.03 -9.80
C LEU A 76 10.50 -5.76 -10.60
N ASN A 77 9.24 -5.37 -10.80
CA ASN A 77 8.89 -4.11 -11.44
C ASN A 77 9.35 -2.89 -10.63
N LEU A 78 9.26 -2.93 -9.31
CA LEU A 78 9.83 -1.87 -8.45
C LEU A 78 11.36 -1.83 -8.54
N VAL A 79 12.04 -2.99 -8.52
CA VAL A 79 13.50 -3.05 -8.63
C VAL A 79 14.00 -2.44 -9.94
N LYS A 80 13.29 -2.62 -11.06
CA LYS A 80 13.65 -2.01 -12.37
C LYS A 80 13.66 -0.48 -12.33
N LEU A 81 12.86 0.12 -11.45
CA LEU A 81 12.78 1.56 -11.26
C LEU A 81 13.84 2.10 -10.31
N LEU A 82 14.71 1.26 -9.75
CA LEU A 82 15.75 1.69 -8.83
C LEU A 82 17.04 2.07 -9.57
N ASN A 83 17.69 3.14 -9.12
CA ASN A 83 19.06 3.46 -9.50
C ASN A 83 20.04 2.41 -8.99
N GLU A 84 21.20 2.31 -9.64
CA GLU A 84 22.31 1.52 -9.11
C GLU A 84 22.73 2.09 -7.75
N GLY A 85 22.79 1.24 -6.73
CA GLY A 85 23.06 1.66 -5.35
C GLY A 85 21.89 2.33 -4.63
N GLY A 86 20.71 2.42 -5.25
CA GLY A 86 19.48 2.88 -4.59
C GLY A 86 18.97 1.87 -3.56
N TYR A 87 17.99 2.30 -2.76
CA TYR A 87 17.41 1.48 -1.69
C TYR A 87 15.92 1.22 -1.91
N LEU A 88 15.51 -0.02 -1.67
CA LEU A 88 14.11 -0.44 -1.69
C LEU A 88 13.72 -0.92 -0.30
N SER A 89 12.79 -0.19 0.35
CA SER A 89 12.23 -0.55 1.65
C SER A 89 10.79 -1.01 1.48
N ILE A 90 10.57 -2.29 1.74
CA ILE A 90 9.26 -2.92 1.65
C ILE A 90 8.89 -3.50 3.00
N TRP A 91 7.71 -3.14 3.48
CA TRP A 91 7.13 -3.79 4.63
C TRP A 91 6.23 -4.96 4.20
N VAL A 92 6.54 -6.17 4.67
CA VAL A 92 5.78 -7.40 4.43
C VAL A 92 5.50 -8.12 5.76
N TYR A 93 4.34 -8.77 5.88
CA TYR A 93 4.10 -9.63 7.04
C TYR A 93 4.96 -10.88 6.98
N ARG A 94 5.51 -11.25 8.14
CA ARG A 94 6.23 -12.50 8.29
C ARG A 94 5.28 -13.70 8.20
N TYR A 95 5.58 -14.64 7.30
CA TYR A 95 4.85 -15.89 7.16
C TYR A 95 5.15 -16.86 8.32
N GLU A 96 6.42 -16.92 8.72
CA GLU A 96 6.91 -17.89 9.70
C GLU A 96 6.65 -17.44 11.15
N GLY A 97 6.11 -18.36 11.97
CA GLY A 97 5.85 -18.12 13.40
C GLY A 97 4.46 -17.55 13.73
N THR A 98 3.62 -17.30 12.72
CA THR A 98 2.22 -16.84 12.91
C THR A 98 1.18 -17.95 12.71
N GLY A 99 1.60 -19.21 12.54
CA GLY A 99 0.71 -20.35 12.25
C GLY A 99 -0.50 -20.51 13.17
N PRO A 100 -0.32 -20.53 14.52
CA PRO A 100 -1.45 -20.63 15.45
C PRO A 100 -2.40 -19.43 15.37
N VAL A 101 -1.84 -18.23 15.22
CA VAL A 101 -2.59 -16.97 15.10
C VAL A 101 -3.40 -16.96 13.81
N ARG A 102 -2.81 -17.36 12.68
CA ARG A 102 -3.52 -17.50 11.40
C ARG A 102 -4.63 -18.53 11.50
N TRP A 103 -4.36 -19.71 12.07
CA TRP A 103 -5.39 -20.75 12.15
C TRP A 103 -6.58 -20.31 13.00
N VAL A 104 -6.34 -19.69 14.16
CA VAL A 104 -7.43 -19.22 15.04
C VAL A 104 -8.14 -18.01 14.44
N ILE A 105 -7.41 -16.99 14.01
CA ILE A 105 -8.00 -15.75 13.47
C ILE A 105 -8.66 -16.00 12.11
N ASP A 106 -8.08 -16.79 11.21
CA ASP A 106 -8.69 -17.08 9.90
C ASP A 106 -9.92 -17.99 10.07
N THR A 107 -9.91 -18.93 11.01
CA THR A 107 -11.09 -19.75 11.32
C THR A 107 -12.21 -18.90 11.90
N ILE A 108 -11.89 -18.03 12.87
CA ILE A 108 -12.86 -17.08 13.43
C ILE A 108 -13.35 -16.13 12.34
N ARG A 109 -12.48 -15.61 11.47
CA ARG A 109 -12.85 -14.74 10.34
C ARG A 109 -13.83 -15.45 9.40
N ARG A 110 -13.53 -16.69 9.01
CA ARG A 110 -14.42 -17.49 8.15
C ARG A 110 -15.77 -17.74 8.81
N LEU A 111 -15.78 -18.13 10.08
CA LEU A 111 -17.02 -18.34 10.83
C LEU A 111 -17.83 -17.04 10.98
N ILE A 112 -17.17 -15.91 11.22
CA ILE A 112 -17.82 -14.60 11.30
C ILE A 112 -18.34 -14.16 9.93
N GLN A 113 -17.61 -14.39 8.84
CA GLN A 113 -18.04 -14.07 7.48
C GLN A 113 -19.19 -14.96 6.99
N GLU A 114 -19.23 -16.23 7.42
CA GLU A 114 -20.31 -17.16 7.08
C GLU A 114 -21.54 -17.00 7.99
N CYS A 115 -21.35 -16.61 9.25
CA CYS A 115 -22.44 -16.36 10.20
C CYS A 115 -23.03 -14.94 10.13
N LEU A 116 -22.25 -13.93 9.73
CA LEU A 116 -22.75 -12.57 9.50
C LEU A 116 -23.37 -12.49 8.11
N PHE A 117 -24.62 -12.94 8.05
CA PHE A 117 -25.54 -12.74 6.93
C PHE A 117 -25.56 -11.26 6.49
N PRO A 118 -25.68 -10.94 5.18
CA PRO A 118 -25.36 -9.62 4.59
C PRO A 118 -26.30 -8.46 4.97
N TRP A 119 -27.28 -8.65 5.87
CA TRP A 119 -28.41 -7.74 6.04
C TRP A 119 -28.30 -6.80 7.25
N PHE A 120 -27.29 -6.95 8.12
CA PHE A 120 -27.20 -6.20 9.38
C PHE A 120 -25.92 -5.38 9.59
N ILE A 121 -24.97 -5.42 8.65
CA ILE A 121 -23.75 -4.62 8.75
C ILE A 121 -23.93 -3.35 7.91
N SER A 122 -24.33 -2.28 8.59
CA SER A 122 -24.23 -0.91 8.08
C SER A 122 -22.81 -0.67 7.50
N PRO A 123 -22.68 0.09 6.39
CA PRO A 123 -21.39 0.37 5.74
C PRO A 123 -20.31 0.94 6.67
N VAL A 124 -20.68 1.43 7.87
CA VAL A 124 -19.77 1.99 8.89
C VAL A 124 -18.86 0.94 9.55
N PHE A 125 -19.29 -0.32 9.69
CA PHE A 125 -18.52 -1.34 10.44
C PHE A 125 -17.39 -1.95 9.59
N CYS A 126 -17.49 -1.89 8.26
CA CYS A 126 -16.46 -2.42 7.36
C CYS A 126 -15.20 -1.53 7.35
N GLU A 127 -15.34 -0.23 7.56
CA GLU A 127 -14.21 0.71 7.60
C GLU A 127 -13.36 0.61 8.87
N GLN A 128 -13.93 0.18 10.01
CA GLN A 128 -13.22 0.15 11.30
C GLN A 128 -12.43 -1.15 11.56
N LEU A 129 -12.76 -2.25 10.89
CA LEU A 129 -12.08 -3.54 11.08
C LEU A 129 -10.80 -3.68 10.23
N LEU A 130 -10.66 -2.89 9.17
CA LEU A 130 -9.46 -2.85 8.33
C LEU A 130 -8.40 -1.84 8.82
N SER A 131 -8.71 -1.02 9.82
CA SER A 131 -7.74 -0.08 10.41
C SER A 131 -6.87 -0.66 11.54
N PHE A 132 -7.05 -1.93 11.88
CA PHE A 132 -6.33 -2.60 12.98
C PHE A 132 -5.45 -3.78 12.56
N PHE A 133 -5.25 -4.00 11.25
CA PHE A 133 -4.28 -4.95 10.74
C PHE A 133 -3.46 -4.35 9.62
#